data_AF-A0A1D8FVS4-F1
#
_entry.id   AF-A0A1D8FVS4-F1
#
_cell.length_a   1.000
_cell.length_b   1.000
_cell.length_c   1.000
_cell.angle_alpha   90.00
_cell.angle_beta   90.00
_cell.angle_gamma   90.00
#
_symmetry.space_group_name_H-M   'P 1'
#
loop_
_entity.id
_entity.type
_entity.pdbx_description
1 polymer ?
#
loop_
_entity_poly.entity_id
_entity_poly.type
_entity_poly.pdbx_seq_one_letter_code
_entity_poly.pdbx_strand_id
1 'polypeptide(L)'
;MYRERLPRTWTAICVGLYLAHVVRLGFDALPEDAGVWLAVSAASLLVLLPCIAVPVSKAVYHRIVVDPDRGVLRVGRERLSLADIDPASVHAALAQPDPAAAARLVASARTVDAPVPGLRAADTGAPRLVGGGWGAPMGMAVVVLATRGGEALSIATHDRKAFLTALAGALPAPA
;
A
#
# COMPACT_ATOMS: atom_id res chain seq x y z
N MET A 1 7.89 -17.81 5.04
CA MET A 1 7.42 -16.94 3.93
C MET A 1 6.37 -15.96 4.44
N TYR A 2 6.63 -14.66 4.38
CA TYR A 2 5.64 -13.61 4.72
C TYR A 2 4.99 -13.07 3.45
N ARG A 3 3.68 -12.80 3.52
CA ARG A 3 2.91 -12.19 2.44
C ARG A 3 1.92 -11.20 3.01
N GLU A 4 2.06 -9.94 2.63
CA GLU A 4 1.18 -8.88 3.11
C GLU A 4 -0.27 -9.14 2.66
N ARG A 5 -1.21 -9.01 3.60
CA ARG A 5 -2.65 -9.10 3.36
C ARG A 5 -3.23 -7.70 3.46
N LEU A 6 -3.92 -7.24 2.41
CA LEU A 6 -4.63 -5.97 2.48
C LEU A 6 -5.92 -6.13 3.29
N PRO A 7 -6.27 -5.15 4.12
CA PRO A 7 -7.58 -5.11 4.75
C PRO A 7 -8.68 -5.00 3.67
N ARG A 8 -9.68 -5.88 3.75
CA ARG A 8 -10.86 -5.83 2.87
C ARG A 8 -11.94 -4.88 3.39
N THR A 9 -11.75 -4.28 4.57
CA THR A 9 -12.74 -3.46 5.27
C THR A 9 -13.19 -2.28 4.43
N TRP A 10 -12.27 -1.57 3.77
CA TRP A 10 -12.63 -0.43 2.90
C TRP A 10 -13.52 -0.87 1.73
N THR A 11 -13.11 -1.93 1.02
CA THR A 11 -13.92 -2.50 -0.07
C THR A 11 -15.29 -2.93 0.43
N ALA A 12 -15.37 -3.59 1.59
CA ALA A 12 -16.62 -4.00 2.19
C ALA A 12 -17.53 -2.80 2.54
N ILE A 13 -16.96 -1.72 3.09
CA ILE A 13 -17.68 -0.49 3.40
C ILE A 13 -18.23 0.14 2.11
N CYS A 14 -17.40 0.34 1.09
CA CYS A 14 -17.83 0.94 -0.17
C CYS A 14 -18.94 0.12 -0.85
N VAL A 15 -18.80 -1.21 -0.89
CA VAL A 15 -19.82 -2.10 -1.45
C VAL A 15 -21.10 -2.04 -0.61
N GLY A 16 -21.00 -2.07 0.72
CA GLY A 16 -22.16 -1.97 1.61
C GLY A 16 -22.93 -0.66 1.45
N LEU A 17 -22.23 0.47 1.38
CA LEU A 17 -22.85 1.78 1.13
C LEU A 17 -23.53 1.85 -0.24
N TYR A 18 -22.90 1.29 -1.27
CA TYR A 18 -23.50 1.19 -2.60
C TYR A 18 -24.79 0.36 -2.58
N LEU A 19 -24.77 -0.81 -1.97
CA LEU A 19 -25.95 -1.68 -1.88
C LEU A 19 -27.09 -1.00 -1.11
N ALA A 20 -26.79 -0.35 0.02
CA ALA A 20 -27.78 0.41 0.78
C ALA A 20 -28.40 1.53 -0.05
N HIS A 21 -27.59 2.24 -0.85
CA HIS A 21 -28.07 3.28 -1.75
C HIS A 21 -28.98 2.74 -2.85
N VAL A 22 -28.60 1.64 -3.52
CA VAL A 22 -29.43 1.01 -4.57
C VAL A 22 -30.76 0.52 -4.02
N VAL A 23 -30.76 -0.10 -2.84
CA VAL A 23 -31.99 -0.56 -2.15
C VAL A 23 -32.88 0.63 -1.81
N ARG A 24 -32.32 1.71 -1.26
CA ARG A 24 -33.07 2.93 -0.94
C ARG A 24 -33.73 3.52 -2.18
N LEU A 25 -33.01 3.65 -3.29
CA LEU A 25 -33.57 4.13 -4.56
C LEU A 25 -34.67 3.21 -5.09
N GLY A 26 -34.56 1.89 -4.85
CA GLY A 26 -35.57 0.92 -5.30
C GLY A 26 -36.91 1.08 -4.57
N PHE A 27 -36.88 1.37 -3.26
CA PHE A 27 -38.10 1.65 -2.49
C PHE A 27 -38.84 2.90 -2.99
N ASP A 28 -38.10 3.92 -3.44
CA ASP A 28 -38.67 5.19 -3.90
C ASP A 28 -39.20 5.12 -5.36
N ALA A 29 -38.67 4.22 -6.20
CA ALA A 29 -38.86 4.25 -7.66
C ALA A 29 -39.68 3.07 -8.26
N LEU A 30 -39.90 1.98 -7.52
CA LEU A 30 -40.68 0.83 -8.01
C LEU A 30 -42.19 1.04 -7.75
N PRO A 31 -43.09 0.76 -8.72
CA PRO A 31 -42.88 0.04 -9.98
C PRO A 31 -42.79 0.92 -11.26
N GLU A 32 -43.04 2.22 -11.16
CA GLU A 32 -43.28 3.08 -12.32
C GLU A 32 -42.00 3.43 -13.10
N ASP A 33 -40.84 3.49 -12.42
CA ASP A 33 -39.59 4.02 -12.98
C ASP A 33 -38.41 3.05 -12.93
N ALA A 34 -38.65 1.76 -13.17
CA ALA A 34 -37.62 0.72 -13.12
C ALA A 34 -36.40 1.00 -14.03
N GLY A 35 -36.63 1.59 -15.22
CA GLY A 35 -35.55 1.97 -16.13
C GLY A 35 -34.65 3.08 -15.57
N VAL A 36 -35.24 4.08 -14.93
CA VAL A 36 -34.50 5.18 -14.28
C VAL A 36 -33.72 4.65 -13.09
N TRP A 37 -34.33 3.78 -12.28
CA TRP A 37 -33.66 3.12 -11.15
C TRP A 37 -32.40 2.34 -11.59
N LEU A 38 -32.49 1.56 -12.66
CA LEU A 38 -31.34 0.85 -13.23
C LEU A 38 -30.27 1.80 -13.75
N ALA A 39 -30.67 2.85 -14.49
CA ALA A 39 -29.73 3.83 -15.04
C ALA A 39 -28.95 4.56 -13.95
N VAL A 40 -29.62 5.02 -12.89
CA VAL A 40 -28.99 5.70 -11.76
C VAL A 40 -28.09 4.74 -10.97
N SER A 41 -28.55 3.50 -10.74
CA SER A 41 -27.74 2.47 -10.07
C SER A 41 -26.47 2.12 -10.84
N ALA A 42 -26.55 2.08 -12.18
CA ALA A 42 -25.40 1.86 -13.05
C ALA A 42 -24.46 3.08 -13.08
N ALA A 43 -24.99 4.30 -13.14
CA ALA A 43 -24.20 5.52 -13.06
C ALA A 43 -23.41 5.59 -11.74
N SER A 44 -24.04 5.20 -10.63
CA SER A 44 -23.38 5.13 -9.31
C SER A 44 -22.21 4.14 -9.25
N LEU A 45 -22.19 3.12 -10.12
CA LEU A 45 -21.01 2.24 -10.22
C LEU A 45 -19.78 2.98 -10.74
N LEU A 46 -19.93 4.02 -11.56
CA LEU A 46 -18.81 4.81 -12.05
C LEU A 46 -18.05 5.51 -10.92
N VAL A 47 -18.73 5.80 -9.80
CA VAL A 47 -18.12 6.35 -8.58
C VAL A 47 -17.54 5.24 -7.72
N LEU A 48 -18.23 4.09 -7.60
CA LEU A 48 -17.75 2.97 -6.81
C LEU A 48 -16.46 2.34 -7.39
N LEU A 49 -16.38 2.25 -8.72
CA LEU A 49 -15.27 1.64 -9.43
C LEU A 49 -13.90 2.20 -9.00
N PRO A 50 -13.62 3.52 -9.03
CA PRO A 50 -12.34 4.04 -8.57
C PRO A 50 -12.09 3.77 -7.07
N CYS A 51 -13.13 3.80 -6.22
CA CYS A 51 -12.99 3.48 -4.79
C CYS A 51 -12.53 2.03 -4.53
N ILE A 52 -12.87 1.09 -5.42
CA ILE A 52 -12.46 -0.32 -5.33
C ILE A 52 -11.23 -0.62 -6.19
N ALA A 53 -11.04 0.08 -7.31
CA ALA A 53 -9.93 -0.15 -8.24
C ALA A 53 -8.58 0.10 -7.55
N VAL A 54 -8.49 1.10 -6.68
CA VAL A 54 -7.27 1.40 -5.92
C VAL A 54 -6.83 0.24 -5.01
N PRO A 55 -7.67 -0.26 -4.07
CA PRO A 55 -7.28 -1.39 -3.23
C PRO A 55 -7.06 -2.68 -4.03
N VAL A 56 -7.80 -2.90 -5.13
CA VAL A 56 -7.60 -4.06 -6.01
C VAL A 56 -6.25 -3.98 -6.72
N SER A 57 -5.94 -2.85 -7.36
CA SER A 57 -4.65 -2.61 -8.01
C SER A 57 -3.50 -2.87 -7.03
N LYS A 58 -3.64 -2.40 -5.80
CA LYS A 58 -2.66 -2.61 -4.75
C LYS A 58 -2.53 -4.08 -4.31
N ALA A 59 -3.64 -4.80 -4.20
CA ALA A 59 -3.63 -6.23 -3.89
C ALA A 59 -2.92 -7.08 -4.94
N VAL A 60 -2.89 -6.61 -6.19
CA VAL A 60 -2.25 -7.28 -7.33
C VAL A 60 -0.81 -6.82 -7.52
N TYR A 61 -0.56 -5.51 -7.59
CA TYR A 61 0.70 -4.93 -8.08
C TYR A 61 1.65 -4.39 -7.01
N HIS A 62 1.20 -4.19 -5.77
CA HIS A 62 2.00 -3.59 -4.69
C HIS A 62 2.11 -4.50 -3.47
N ARG A 63 2.05 -5.81 -3.69
CA ARG A 63 2.12 -6.78 -2.59
C ARG A 63 3.57 -6.96 -2.11
N ILE A 64 3.78 -6.90 -0.80
CA ILE A 64 5.05 -7.26 -0.17
C ILE A 64 5.10 -8.76 0.10
N VAL A 65 6.21 -9.41 -0.29
CA VAL A 65 6.49 -10.81 -0.01
C VAL A 65 7.95 -10.94 0.45
N VAL A 66 8.16 -11.54 1.62
CA VAL A 66 9.49 -11.96 2.08
C VAL A 66 9.59 -13.46 1.86
N ASP A 67 10.52 -13.86 1.00
CA ASP A 67 10.80 -15.25 0.64
C ASP A 67 12.24 -15.60 1.05
N PRO A 68 12.43 -16.13 2.28
CA PRO A 68 13.75 -16.49 2.79
C PRO A 68 14.42 -17.61 1.98
N ASP A 69 13.64 -18.58 1.51
CA ASP A 69 14.13 -19.75 0.78
C ASP A 69 14.77 -19.35 -0.56
N ARG A 70 14.21 -18.31 -1.19
CA ARG A 70 14.75 -17.72 -2.42
C ARG A 70 15.71 -16.56 -2.19
N GLY A 71 15.89 -16.13 -0.94
CA GLY A 71 16.72 -14.99 -0.60
C GLY A 71 16.22 -13.66 -1.17
N VAL A 72 14.90 -13.49 -1.36
CA VAL A 72 14.34 -12.30 -2.03
C VAL A 72 13.23 -11.61 -1.23
N LEU A 73 13.28 -10.28 -1.24
CA LEU A 73 12.20 -9.38 -0.86
C LEU A 73 11.53 -8.87 -2.13
N ARG A 74 10.27 -9.25 -2.35
CA ARG A 74 9.46 -8.70 -3.44
C ARG A 74 8.59 -7.58 -2.90
N VAL A 75 8.68 -6.41 -3.51
CA VAL A 75 7.82 -5.28 -3.21
C VAL A 75 7.16 -4.89 -4.52
N GLY A 76 5.88 -5.24 -4.67
CA GLY A 76 5.16 -5.02 -5.91
C GLY A 76 5.83 -5.63 -7.14
N ARG A 77 6.28 -4.78 -8.07
CA ARG A 77 6.99 -5.18 -9.30
C ARG A 77 8.49 -5.40 -9.12
N GLU A 78 9.06 -4.91 -8.02
CA GLU A 78 10.49 -4.98 -7.75
C GLU A 78 10.87 -6.22 -6.96
N ARG A 79 12.09 -6.70 -7.20
CA ARG A 79 12.72 -7.82 -6.48
C ARG A 79 14.06 -7.32 -5.95
N LEU A 80 14.21 -7.37 -4.64
CA LEU A 80 15.44 -7.03 -3.94
C LEU A 80 16.05 -8.32 -3.38
N SER A 81 17.37 -8.46 -3.48
CA SER A 81 18.09 -9.53 -2.78
C SER A 81 18.08 -9.23 -1.29
N LEU A 82 17.78 -10.24 -0.46
CA LEU A 82 17.91 -10.11 0.99
C LEU A 82 19.36 -9.91 1.40
N ALA A 83 20.32 -10.38 0.61
CA ALA A 83 21.74 -10.15 0.86
C ALA A 83 22.12 -8.67 0.78
N ASP A 84 21.41 -7.88 -0.04
CA ASP A 84 21.72 -6.47 -0.26
C ASP A 84 21.10 -5.57 0.81
N ILE A 85 20.15 -6.08 1.61
CA ILE A 85 19.51 -5.32 2.69
C ILE A 85 20.46 -5.27 3.89
N ASP A 86 20.65 -4.09 4.47
CA ASP A 86 21.40 -3.93 5.72
C ASP A 86 20.55 -4.39 6.92
N PRO A 87 20.94 -5.45 7.65
CA PRO A 87 20.22 -5.92 8.82
C PRO A 87 20.14 -4.87 9.93
N ALA A 88 21.18 -4.04 10.11
CA ALA A 88 21.20 -3.04 11.16
C ALA A 88 20.08 -2.01 10.95
N SER A 89 19.86 -1.56 9.70
CA SER A 89 18.75 -0.67 9.35
C SER A 89 17.36 -1.27 9.66
N VAL A 90 17.19 -2.58 9.44
CA VAL A 90 15.92 -3.28 9.73
C VAL A 90 15.67 -3.35 11.22
N HIS A 91 16.69 -3.71 12.01
CA HIS A 91 16.57 -3.74 13.47
C HIS A 91 16.37 -2.34 14.07
N ALA A 92 17.05 -1.32 13.53
CA ALA A 92 16.85 0.07 13.92
C ALA A 92 15.42 0.53 13.62
N ALA A 93 14.88 0.18 12.44
CA ALA A 93 13.49 0.44 12.12
C ALA A 93 12.55 -0.31 13.08
N LEU A 94 12.80 -1.58 13.39
CA LEU A 94 11.98 -2.37 14.29
C LEU A 94 11.93 -1.78 15.72
N ALA A 95 13.03 -1.18 16.17
CA ALA A 95 13.12 -0.54 17.49
C ALA A 95 12.33 0.79 17.59
N GLN A 96 12.01 1.42 16.46
CA GLN A 96 11.22 2.65 16.46
C GLN A 96 9.73 2.35 16.72
N PRO A 97 9.04 3.19 17.51
CA PRO A 97 7.62 3.04 17.78
C PRO A 97 6.80 3.12 16.48
N ASP A 98 5.68 2.41 16.46
CA ASP A 98 4.80 2.45 15.30
C ASP A 98 4.18 3.85 15.14
N PRO A 99 4.22 4.44 13.93
CA PRO A 99 3.71 5.78 13.71
C PRO A 99 2.19 5.82 13.90
N ALA A 100 1.70 6.86 14.58
CA ALA A 100 0.27 7.13 14.72
C ALA A 100 -0.42 7.36 13.36
N ALA A 101 -1.74 7.20 13.29
CA ALA A 101 -2.49 7.31 12.03
C ALA A 101 -2.28 8.65 11.29
N ALA A 102 -2.27 9.77 12.02
CA ALA A 102 -1.99 11.08 11.44
C ALA A 102 -0.57 11.17 10.86
N ALA A 103 0.43 10.64 11.58
CA ALA A 103 1.81 10.62 11.12
C ALA A 103 1.96 9.77 9.84
N ARG A 104 1.29 8.61 9.77
CA ARG A 104 1.24 7.77 8.56
C ARG A 104 0.62 8.51 7.38
N LEU A 105 -0.48 9.22 7.60
CA LEU A 105 -1.13 10.02 6.56
C LEU A 105 -0.19 11.10 6.01
N VAL A 106 0.46 11.87 6.90
CA VAL A 106 1.41 12.92 6.50
C VAL A 106 2.61 12.32 5.77
N ALA A 107 3.20 11.24 6.29
CA ALA A 107 4.36 10.60 5.67
C ALA A 107 4.02 10.04 4.28
N SER A 108 2.90 9.32 4.15
CA SER A 108 2.47 8.78 2.85
C SER A 108 2.13 9.87 1.84
N ALA A 109 1.49 10.96 2.26
CA ALA A 109 1.18 12.10 1.39
C ALA A 109 2.44 12.84 0.88
N ARG A 110 3.54 12.81 1.64
CA ARG A 110 4.83 13.40 1.26
C ARG A 110 5.74 12.46 0.47
N THR A 111 5.37 11.18 0.37
CA THR A 111 6.16 10.19 -0.35
C THR A 111 5.73 10.22 -1.80
N VAL A 112 6.38 11.07 -2.59
CA VAL A 112 6.20 11.20 -4.03
C VAL A 112 7.54 10.91 -4.70
N ASP A 113 7.52 10.03 -5.70
CA ASP A 113 8.67 9.65 -6.51
C ASP A 113 8.21 9.48 -7.97
N ALA A 114 7.76 10.59 -8.56
CA ALA A 114 7.26 10.62 -9.91
C ALA A 114 8.40 10.92 -10.89
N PRO A 115 8.37 10.41 -12.15
CA PRO A 115 9.42 10.63 -13.14
C PRO A 115 9.45 12.06 -13.72
N VAL A 116 9.08 13.05 -12.93
CA VAL A 116 8.99 14.48 -13.28
C VAL A 116 10.06 15.25 -12.48
N PRO A 117 10.84 16.15 -13.11
CA PRO A 117 11.83 16.97 -12.41
C PRO A 117 11.25 17.71 -11.20
N GLY A 118 11.95 17.64 -10.07
CA GLY A 118 11.52 18.22 -8.79
C GLY A 118 10.56 17.34 -7.98
N LEU A 119 10.06 16.25 -8.55
CA LEU A 119 9.18 15.27 -7.88
C LEU A 119 9.80 13.86 -7.78
N ARG A 120 11.04 13.68 -8.25
CA ARG A 120 11.79 12.44 -8.04
C ARG A 120 12.39 12.46 -6.64
N ALA A 121 12.46 11.29 -6.00
CA ALA A 121 13.13 11.15 -4.72
C ALA A 121 14.60 11.62 -4.81
N ALA A 122 15.28 11.30 -5.91
CA ALA A 122 16.65 11.72 -6.20
C ALA A 122 16.83 13.25 -6.25
N ASP A 123 15.83 14.01 -6.71
CA ASP A 123 15.91 15.47 -6.84
C ASP A 123 15.83 16.17 -5.48
N THR A 124 15.29 15.48 -4.46
CA THR A 124 15.04 16.02 -3.11
C THR A 124 15.93 15.38 -2.04
N GLY A 125 16.80 14.44 -2.42
CA GLY A 125 17.58 13.63 -1.48
C GLY A 125 16.72 12.68 -0.63
N ALA A 126 15.48 12.42 -1.04
CA ALA A 126 14.59 11.49 -0.35
C ALA A 126 14.95 10.03 -0.67
N PRO A 127 14.63 9.07 0.22
CA PRO A 127 14.85 7.66 -0.06
C PRO A 127 13.96 7.18 -1.22
N ARG A 128 14.53 6.36 -2.13
CA ARG A 128 13.86 5.88 -3.34
C ARG A 128 12.64 5.04 -2.99
N LEU A 129 11.50 5.32 -3.62
CA LEU A 129 10.31 4.51 -3.41
C LEU A 129 10.43 3.17 -4.14
N VAL A 130 10.28 2.08 -3.39
CA VAL A 130 10.30 0.71 -3.93
C VAL A 130 8.88 0.23 -4.20
N GLY A 131 8.69 -0.43 -5.33
CA GLY A 131 7.47 -1.12 -5.70
C GLY A 131 6.86 -0.66 -7.01
N GLY A 132 7.57 0.18 -7.77
CA GLY A 132 7.13 0.71 -9.05
C GLY A 132 5.89 1.61 -8.97
N GLY A 133 5.64 2.25 -7.83
CA GLY A 133 4.65 3.33 -7.70
C GLY A 133 5.32 4.70 -7.78
N TRP A 134 4.53 5.76 -7.98
CA TRP A 134 5.01 7.15 -7.91
C TRP A 134 4.70 7.81 -6.56
N GLY A 135 4.13 7.07 -5.63
CA GLY A 135 3.90 7.53 -4.27
C GLY A 135 3.41 6.42 -3.35
N ALA A 136 3.46 6.69 -2.04
CA ALA A 136 2.94 5.77 -1.05
C ALA A 136 1.41 5.90 -0.95
N PRO A 137 0.66 4.79 -0.87
CA PRO A 137 -0.77 4.86 -0.65
C PRO A 137 -1.10 5.58 0.67
N MET A 138 -2.06 6.50 0.63
CA MET A 138 -2.44 7.31 1.80
C MET A 138 -2.77 6.46 3.02
N GLY A 139 -2.24 6.87 4.17
CA GLY A 139 -2.46 6.24 5.46
C GLY A 139 -1.62 4.99 5.73
N MET A 140 -0.83 4.51 4.76
CA MET A 140 0.17 3.46 5.00
C MET A 140 1.35 3.98 5.80
N ALA A 141 1.99 3.07 6.53
CA ALA A 141 3.32 3.34 7.05
C ALA A 141 4.32 3.31 5.91
N VAL A 142 5.30 4.22 5.95
CA VAL A 142 6.45 4.21 5.06
C VAL A 142 7.66 3.85 5.90
N VAL A 143 8.31 2.74 5.56
CA VAL A 143 9.51 2.24 6.22
C VAL A 143 10.71 2.60 5.35
N VAL A 144 11.71 3.24 5.95
CA VAL A 144 12.99 3.50 5.27
C VAL A 144 14.00 2.46 5.73
N LEU A 145 14.58 1.75 4.78
CA LEU A 145 15.63 0.75 4.99
C LEU A 145 16.89 1.15 4.22
N ALA A 146 18.06 0.77 4.72
CA ALA A 146 19.29 0.92 3.98
C ALA A 146 19.64 -0.38 3.27
N THR A 147 20.25 -0.26 2.09
CA THR A 147 21.03 -1.34 1.50
C THR A 147 22.43 -1.33 2.07
N ARG A 148 23.14 -2.45 1.97
CA ARG A 148 24.57 -2.54 2.30
C ARG A 148 25.43 -1.61 1.43
N GLY A 149 24.94 -1.25 0.24
CA GLY A 149 25.56 -0.27 -0.66
C GLY A 149 25.31 1.20 -0.26
N GLY A 150 24.59 1.46 0.84
CA GLY A 150 24.29 2.81 1.33
C GLY A 150 23.07 3.47 0.68
N GLU A 151 22.39 2.82 -0.27
CA GLU A 151 21.13 3.32 -0.84
C GLU A 151 20.01 3.25 0.22
N ALA A 152 19.25 4.33 0.37
CA ALA A 152 18.06 4.38 1.22
C ALA A 152 16.80 4.08 0.40
N LEU A 153 16.01 3.11 0.86
CA LEU A 153 14.81 2.58 0.22
C LEU A 153 13.57 2.84 1.07
N SER A 154 12.56 3.49 0.50
CA SER A 154 11.23 3.65 1.10
C SER A 154 10.30 2.51 0.66
N ILE A 155 9.68 1.81 1.61
CA ILE A 155 8.71 0.74 1.37
C ILE A 155 7.41 1.07 2.10
N ALA A 156 6.31 1.20 1.35
CA ALA A 156 4.99 1.44 1.92
C ALA A 156 4.32 0.12 2.35
N THR A 157 3.91 0.01 3.61
CA THR A 157 3.28 -1.18 4.18
C THR A 157 2.10 -0.84 5.08
N HIS A 158 1.14 -1.77 5.17
CA HIS A 158 -0.04 -1.66 6.03
C HIS A 158 0.28 -2.17 7.43
N ASP A 159 1.19 -3.14 7.55
CA ASP A 159 1.55 -3.77 8.81
C ASP A 159 3.06 -3.72 8.99
N ARG A 160 3.52 -2.53 9.43
CA ARG A 160 4.92 -2.21 9.66
C ARG A 160 5.60 -3.24 10.56
N LYS A 161 4.97 -3.57 11.68
CA LYS A 161 5.52 -4.49 12.67
C LYS A 161 5.67 -5.90 12.11
N ALA A 162 4.63 -6.45 11.50
CA ALA A 162 4.69 -7.80 10.92
C ALA A 162 5.69 -7.87 9.76
N PHE A 163 5.73 -6.85 8.90
CA PHE A 163 6.70 -6.75 7.82
C PHE A 163 8.14 -6.73 8.33
N LEU A 164 8.46 -5.80 9.24
CA LEU A 164 9.82 -5.66 9.80
C LEU A 164 10.25 -6.89 10.60
N THR A 165 9.33 -7.51 11.34
CA THR A 165 9.61 -8.75 12.09
C THR A 165 9.92 -9.91 11.14
N ALA A 166 9.14 -10.06 10.06
CA ALA A 166 9.39 -11.08 9.05
C ALA A 166 10.70 -10.84 8.29
N LEU A 167 11.03 -9.58 8.02
CA LEU A 167 12.28 -9.21 7.35
C LEU A 167 13.49 -9.44 8.26
N ALA A 168 13.42 -9.03 9.53
CA ALA A 168 14.48 -9.28 10.51
C ALA A 168 14.74 -10.78 10.69
N GLY A 169 13.69 -11.60 10.76
CA GLY A 169 13.83 -13.06 10.85
C GLY A 169 14.37 -13.74 9.58
N ALA A 170 14.39 -13.04 8.45
CA ALA A 170 14.93 -13.54 7.18
C ALA A 170 16.36 -13.06 6.90
N LEU A 171 16.90 -12.18 7.75
CA LEU A 171 18.24 -11.60 7.62
C LEU A 171 19.18 -12.17 8.69
N PRO A 172 20.50 -12.17 8.43
CA PRO A 172 21.47 -12.50 9.48
C PRO A 172 21.42 -11.47 10.61
N ALA A 173 21.84 -11.88 11.81
CA ALA A 173 21.94 -10.98 12.95
C ALA A 173 22.84 -9.76 12.61
N PRO A 174 22.53 -8.57 13.16
CA PRO A 174 23.39 -7.41 12.98
C PRO A 174 24.76 -7.68 13.60
N ALA A 175 25.81 -7.23 12.90
CA ALA A 175 27.19 -7.32 13.37
C ALA A 175 27.50 -6.27 14.43
#